data_AF-A0A2H9P079-F1
#
_entry.id   AF-A0A2H9P079-F1
#
_cell.length_a   1.000
_cell.length_b   1.000
_cell.length_c   1.000
_cell.angle_alpha   90.00
_cell.angle_beta   90.00
_cell.angle_gamma   90.00
#
_symmetry.space_group_name_H-M   'P 1'
#
loop_
_entity.id
_entity.type
_entity.pdbx_description
1 polymer ?
#
loop_
_entity_poly.entity_id
_entity_poly.type
_entity_poly.pdbx_seq_one_letter_code
_entity_poly.pdbx_strand_id
1 'polypeptide(L)' 'MDSKQRTLAKTAVYRSSITILLFTLLWISTNNIYETSVVTIIFNVLATIIYYFHERMWGKIKWGNLAEPKLVANQNNNC' A
#
# COMPACT_ATOMS: atom_id res chain seq x y z
N MET A 1 13.79 -9.03 13.98
CA MET A 1 12.36 -8.75 13.70
C MET A 1 12.25 -7.35 13.12
N ASP A 2 12.68 -7.11 11.87
CA ASP A 2 13.03 -5.73 11.42
C ASP A 2 12.50 -5.31 10.04
N SER A 3 11.70 -6.14 9.37
CA SER A 3 11.23 -5.84 8.00
C SER A 3 9.87 -5.13 7.96
N LYS A 4 9.02 -5.35 8.98
CA LYS A 4 7.66 -4.79 9.02
C LYS A 4 7.62 -3.30 9.35
N GLN A 5 8.43 -2.85 10.32
CA GLN A 5 8.43 -1.44 10.75
C GLN A 5 9.00 -0.49 9.69
N ARG A 6 10.04 -0.90 8.94
CA ARG A 6 10.60 -0.10 7.84
C ARG A 6 9.61 0.07 6.68
N THR A 7 8.82 -0.95 6.40
CA THR A 7 7.78 -0.90 5.36
C THR A 7 6.62 0.00 5.79
N LEU A 8 6.17 -0.11 7.04
CA LEU A 8 5.13 0.77 7.59
C LEU A 8 5.54 2.24 7.57
N ALA A 9 6.79 2.55 7.97
CA ALA A 9 7.31 3.90 7.91
C ALA A 9 7.35 4.44 6.47
N LYS A 10 7.79 3.63 5.50
CA LYS A 10 7.83 4.02 4.09
C LYS A 10 6.43 4.30 3.53
N THR A 11 5.45 3.47 3.87
CA THR A 11 4.05 3.67 3.46
C THR A 11 3.41 4.89 4.12
N ALA A 12 3.71 5.12 5.40
CA ALA A 12 3.20 6.29 6.13
C ALA A 12 3.71 7.60 5.53
N VAL A 13 5.00 7.67 5.19
CA VAL A 13 5.60 8.84 4.53
C VAL A 13 5.01 9.03 3.13
N TYR A 14 4.87 7.97 2.34
CA TYR A 14 4.27 8.06 1.01
C TYR A 14 2.82 8.56 1.05
N ARG A 15 2.04 8.09 2.03
CA ARG A 15 0.65 8.52 2.23
C ARG A 15 0.55 9.99 2.62
N SER A 16 1.39 10.46 3.56
CA SER A 16 1.37 11.86 3.97
C SER A 16 1.81 12.79 2.83
N SER A 17 2.80 12.40 2.04
CA SER A 17 3.23 13.16 0.86
C SER A 17 2.12 13.30 -0.19
N ILE A 18 1.38 12.22 -0.49
CA ILE A 18 0.25 12.27 -1.44
C ILE A 18 -0.85 13.20 -0.95
N THR A 19 -1.23 13.11 0.32
CA THR A 19 -2.29 13.96 0.88
C THR A 19 -1.91 15.44 0.80
N ILE A 20 -0.67 15.78 1.14
CA ILE A 20 -0.17 17.15 1.06
C ILE A 20 -0.13 17.64 -0.40
N LEU A 21 0.40 16.82 -1.31
CA LEU A 21 0.49 17.17 -2.72
C LEU A 21 -0.90 17.42 -3.33
N LEU A 22 -1.88 16.57 -3.03
CA LEU A 22 -3.24 16.72 -3.53
C LEU A 22 -3.89 18.00 -3.01
N PHE A 23 -3.73 18.29 -1.72
CA PHE A 23 -4.24 19.53 -1.13
C PHE A 23 -3.63 20.77 -1.81
N THR A 24 -2.32 20.77 -2.04
CA THR A 24 -1.63 21.86 -2.75
C THR A 24 -2.10 22.00 -4.20
N LEU A 25 -2.28 20.90 -4.92
CA LEU A 25 -2.76 20.90 -6.31
C LEU A 25 -4.17 21.48 -6.43
N LEU A 26 -5.07 21.06 -5.54
CA LEU A 26 -6.45 21.55 -5.50
C LEU A 26 -6.51 23.03 -5.12
N TRP A 27 -5.70 23.46 -4.13
CA TRP A 27 -5.60 24.87 -3.76
C TRP A 27 -5.20 25.74 -4.96
N ILE A 28 -4.16 25.33 -5.69
CA ILE A 28 -3.66 26.05 -6.87
C ILE A 28 -4.72 26.09 -7.99
N SER A 29 -5.43 24.97 -8.20
CA SER A 29 -6.41 24.88 -9.28
C SER A 29 -7.68 25.68 -9.02
N THR A 30 -8.18 25.70 -7.78
CA THR A 30 -9.51 26.24 -7.48
C THR A 30 -9.46 27.64 -6.85
N ASN A 31 -8.34 28.05 -6.24
CA ASN A 31 -8.19 29.32 -5.49
C ASN A 31 -9.28 29.57 -4.43
N ASN A 32 -10.07 28.54 -4.09
CA ASN A 32 -11.14 28.58 -3.10
C ASN A 32 -10.91 27.48 -2.06
N ILE A 33 -10.81 27.90 -0.81
CA ILE A 33 -10.50 27.06 0.35
C ILE A 33 -11.67 26.12 0.68
N TYR A 34 -12.91 26.54 0.42
CA TYR A 34 -14.12 25.73 0.67
C TYR A 34 -14.19 24.53 -0.28
N GLU A 35 -14.03 24.75 -1.58
CA GLU A 35 -14.04 23.67 -2.56
C GLU A 35 -12.87 22.69 -2.35
N THR A 36 -11.68 23.23 -2.09
CA THR A 36 -10.48 22.43 -1.82
C THR A 36 -10.65 21.52 -0.61
N SER A 37 -11.25 22.02 0.47
CA SER A 37 -11.47 21.24 1.70
C SER A 37 -12.51 20.14 1.51
N VAL A 38 -13.61 20.42 0.80
CA VAL A 38 -14.62 19.40 0.47
C VAL A 38 -14.02 18.27 -0.37
N VAL A 39 -13.28 18.60 -1.43
CA VAL A 39 -12.65 17.59 -2.29
C VAL A 39 -11.60 16.78 -1.52
N THR A 40 -10.82 17.43 -0.63
CA THR A 40 -9.82 16.74 0.19
C THR A 40 -10.45 15.74 1.15
N ILE A 41 -11.59 16.08 1.77
CA ILE A 41 -12.33 15.17 2.65
C ILE A 41 -12.86 13.97 1.84
N ILE A 42 -13.51 14.23 0.71
CA ILE A 42 -14.04 13.18 -0.18
C ILE A 42 -12.91 12.25 -0.64
N PHE A 43 -11.75 12.82 -1.02
CA PHE A 43 -10.60 12.04 -1.43
C PHE A 43 -10.06 11.15 -0.30
N ASN A 44 -9.99 11.64 0.94
CA ASN A 44 -9.56 10.82 2.08
C ASN A 44 -10.52 9.64 2.33
N VAL A 45 -11.83 9.86 2.23
CA VAL A 45 -12.84 8.79 2.34
C VAL A 45 -12.67 7.77 1.21
N LEU A 46 -12.57 8.23 -0.04
CA LEU A 46 -12.34 7.37 -1.20
C LEU A 46 -11.03 6.58 -1.10
N ALA A 47 -9.94 7.23 -0.68
CA ALA A 47 -8.65 6.58 -0.49
C ALA A 47 -8.71 5.48 0.57
N THR A 48 -9.53 5.66 1.61
CA THR A 48 -9.78 4.64 2.63
C THR A 48 -10.57 3.46 2.05
N ILE A 49 -11.60 3.73 1.26
CA ILE A 49 -12.39 2.69 0.56
C ILE A 49 -11.50 1.90 -0.41
N ILE A 50 -10.73 2.60 -1.25
CA ILE A 50 -9.79 1.98 -2.19
C ILE A 50 -8.75 1.15 -1.45
N TYR A 51 -8.22 1.63 -0.33
CA TYR A 51 -7.28 0.86 0.47
C TYR A 51 -7.90 -0.44 0.98
N TYR A 52 -9.12 -0.37 1.52
CA TYR A 52 -9.85 -1.55 1.99
C TYR A 52 -10.09 -2.54 0.85
N PHE A 53 -10.51 -2.05 -0.32
CA PHE A 53 -10.68 -2.88 -1.51
C PHE A 53 -9.36 -3.49 -1.98
N HIS A 54 -8.28 -2.71 -2.00
CA HIS A 54 -6.96 -3.17 -2.37
C HIS A 54 -6.51 -4.30 -1.44
N GLU A 55 -6.57 -4.12 -0.13
CA GLU A 55 -6.22 -5.15 0.84
C GLU A 55 -7.09 -6.41 0.71
N ARG A 56 -8.40 -6.24 0.44
CA ARG A 56 -9.34 -7.33 0.18
C ARG A 56 -9.04 -8.07 -1.13
N MET A 57 -8.64 -7.35 -2.18
CA MET A 57 -8.25 -7.90 -3.47
C MET A 57 -6.93 -8.67 -3.37
N TRP A 58 -5.93 -8.15 -2.66
CA TRP A 58 -4.67 -8.85 -2.42
C TRP A 58 -4.85 -10.14 -1.62
N GLY A 59 -5.78 -10.18 -0.66
CA GLY A 59 -6.14 -11.41 0.05
C GLY A 59 -6.80 -12.48 -0.84
N LYS A 60 -7.37 -12.09 -1.98
CA LYS A 60 -7.91 -13.03 -2.99
C LYS A 60 -6.88 -13.47 -4.02
N ILE A 61 -5.82 -12.69 -4.21
CA ILE A 61 -4.70 -13.07 -5.07
C ILE A 61 -3.86 -14.06 -4.27
N LYS A 62 -4.19 -15.36 -4.38
CA LYS A 62 -3.29 -16.45 -3.98
C LYS A 62 -2.03 -16.32 -4.84
N TRP A 63 -1.03 -15.63 -4.30
CA TRP A 63 0.33 -15.84 -4.77
C TRP A 63 0.63 -17.31 -4.55
N GLY A 64 0.86 -18.02 -5.65
CA GLY A 64 1.23 -19.42 -5.60
C GLY A 64 2.44 -19.53 -4.67
N ASN A 65 2.25 -20.18 -3.53
CA ASN A 65 3.36 -20.75 -2.81
C ASN A 65 4.01 -21.69 -3.81
N LEU A 66 5.12 -21.26 -4.40
CA LEU A 66 6.07 -22.18 -5.00
C LEU A 66 6.45 -23.08 -3.84
N ALA A 67 5.81 -24.24 -3.79
CA ALA A 67 6.11 -25.30 -2.87
C ALA A 67 7.63 -25.44 -2.86
N GLU A 68 8.20 -25.34 -1.66
CA GLU A 68 9.62 -25.52 -1.41
C GLU A 68 10.11 -26.71 -2.26
N PRO A 69 11.18 -26.57 -3.07
CA PRO A 69 11.80 -27.74 -3.67
C PRO A 69 12.46 -28.51 -2.52
N LYS A 70 11.71 -29.43 -1.89
CA LYS A 70 12.22 -30.40 -0.92
C LYS A 70 13.11 -31.47 -1.56
N LEU A 71 13.85 -31.14 -2.62
CA LEU A 71 14.65 -32.09 -3.41
C LEU A 71 16.17 -31.99 -3.16
N VAL A 72 16.61 -31.46 -2.01
CA VAL A 72 18.05 -31.50 -1.64
C VAL A 72 18.29 -31.98 -0.20
N ALA A 73 17.33 -32.72 0.36
CA ALA A 73 17.57 -33.54 1.53
C ALA A 73 17.52 -35.01 1.09
N ASN A 74 18.65 -35.71 1.21
CA ASN A 74 18.84 -37.15 1.04
C ASN A 74 19.02 -37.67 -0.40
N GLN A 75 20.24 -37.60 -0.97
CA GLN A 75 20.80 -38.58 -1.93
C GLN A 75 22.36 -38.48 -2.03
N ASN A 76 23.10 -38.41 -0.91
CA ASN A 76 24.55 -38.69 -0.95
C ASN A 76 25.05 -39.36 0.34
N ASN A 77 24.37 -40.43 0.73
CA ASN A 77 24.99 -41.50 1.50
C ASN A 77 25.00 -42.72 0.58
N ASN A 78 26.20 -43.26 0.31
CA ASN A 78 26.53 -44.50 -0.43
C ASN A 78 27.05 -44.29 -1.87
N CYS A 79 28.35 -44.04 -2.02
CA CYS A 79 29.38 -45.06 -2.29
C CYS A 79 30.76 -44.45 -2.07
#